data_AF-M6ZRQ9-F1
#
_entry.id   AF-M6ZRQ9-F1
#
_cell.length_a   1.000
_cell.length_b   1.000
_cell.length_c   1.000
_cell.angle_alpha   90.00
_cell.angle_beta   90.00
_cell.angle_gamma   90.00
#
_symmetry.space_group_name_H-M   'P 1'
#
loop_
_entity.id
_entity.type
_entity.pdbx_description
1 polymer ?
#
loop_
_entity_poly.entity_id
_entity_poly.type
_entity_poly.pdbx_seq_one_letter_code
_entity_poly.pdbx_strand_id
1 'polypeptide(L)'
;MNRSSQKIKRVLENLFLEYQTSDYLRSDPVEFPHLFSDLRDREISGFISALFSYGNITAIKDHLKRIFAICGNSPYRFLLNEDLKSIRKNLKSYRFQKPEDTYLFLQTIQNKLRTTEGHGLESLFSLPEEGEFQFSSRDQKSF
;
A
#
# COMPACT_ATOMS: atom_id res chain seq x y z
N MET A 1 15.43 3.09 -31.31
CA MET A 1 14.94 3.91 -30.18
C MET A 1 15.36 5.36 -30.39
N ASN A 2 14.45 6.31 -30.18
CA ASN A 2 14.68 7.73 -30.41
C ASN A 2 15.70 8.28 -29.37
N ARG A 3 16.71 9.07 -29.78
CA ARG A 3 17.78 9.57 -28.89
C ARG A 3 17.24 10.33 -27.68
N SER A 4 16.10 11.00 -27.83
CA SER A 4 15.39 11.68 -26.74
C SER A 4 14.92 10.72 -25.65
N SER A 5 14.31 9.60 -26.03
CA SER A 5 13.85 8.55 -25.09
C SER A 5 15.01 7.94 -24.30
N GLN A 6 16.18 7.80 -24.93
CA GLN A 6 17.38 7.23 -24.30
C GLN A 6 18.01 8.19 -23.28
N LYS A 7 17.93 9.51 -23.54
CA LYS A 7 18.31 10.54 -22.57
C LYS A 7 17.38 10.54 -21.36
N ILE A 8 16.06 10.52 -21.58
CA ILE A 8 15.06 10.47 -20.49
C ILE A 8 15.26 9.23 -19.64
N LYS A 9 15.41 8.05 -20.27
CA LYS A 9 15.66 6.79 -19.56
C LYS A 9 16.86 6.90 -18.62
N ARG A 10 17.99 7.41 -19.09
CA ARG A 10 19.20 7.57 -18.27
C ARG A 10 19.00 8.55 -17.11
N VAL A 11 18.23 9.63 -17.30
CA VAL A 11 17.88 10.54 -16.20
C VAL A 11 17.05 9.81 -15.15
N LEU A 12 16.03 9.06 -15.56
CA LEU A 12 15.17 8.30 -14.64
C LEU A 12 15.94 7.20 -13.90
N GLU A 13 16.84 6.48 -14.57
CA GLU A 13 17.71 5.47 -13.95
C GLU A 13 18.64 6.10 -12.90
N ASN A 14 19.21 7.27 -13.19
CA ASN A 14 20.04 7.99 -12.23
C ASN A 14 19.24 8.45 -11.01
N LEU A 15 18.04 9.00 -11.22
CA LEU A 15 17.14 9.39 -10.11
C LEU A 15 16.75 8.16 -9.29
N PHE A 16 16.44 7.04 -9.93
CA PHE A 16 16.13 5.79 -9.23
C PHE A 16 17.28 5.35 -8.33
N LEU A 17 18.52 5.32 -8.83
CA LEU A 17 19.69 4.96 -8.04
C LEU A 17 19.98 5.95 -6.90
N GLU A 18 19.68 7.23 -7.09
CA GLU A 18 19.87 8.27 -6.08
C GLU A 18 18.84 8.19 -4.94
N TYR A 19 17.56 8.01 -5.27
CA TYR A 19 16.46 8.08 -4.31
C TYR A 19 16.02 6.72 -3.76
N GLN A 20 16.38 5.60 -4.38
CA GLN A 20 16.07 4.26 -3.86
C GLN A 20 17.09 3.79 -2.81
N THR A 21 17.38 4.64 -1.81
CA THR A 21 18.23 4.28 -0.68
C THR A 21 17.41 4.20 0.61
N SER A 22 17.93 3.49 1.62
CA SER A 22 17.25 3.34 2.91
C SER A 22 16.99 4.67 3.63
N ASP A 23 17.79 5.69 3.34
CA ASP A 23 17.64 7.00 3.97
C ASP A 23 16.41 7.75 3.44
N TYR A 24 16.18 7.70 2.13
CA TYR A 24 14.96 8.24 1.53
C TYR A 24 13.73 7.40 1.87
N LEU A 25 13.89 6.09 2.06
CA LEU A 25 12.80 5.21 2.51
C LEU A 25 12.24 5.65 3.87
N ARG A 26 13.11 6.01 4.83
CA ARG A 26 12.70 6.51 6.15
C ARG A 26 11.95 7.84 6.10
N SER A 27 12.12 8.57 5.01
CA SER A 27 11.40 9.80 4.72
C SER A 27 10.20 9.58 3.79
N ASP A 28 9.64 8.37 3.72
CA ASP A 28 8.42 8.11 2.97
C ASP A 28 7.50 7.12 3.72
N PRO A 29 6.16 7.28 3.66
CA PRO A 29 5.22 6.29 4.17
C PRO A 29 5.39 4.86 3.62
N VAL A 30 6.09 4.70 2.50
CA VAL A 30 6.41 3.37 1.96
C VAL A 30 7.33 2.58 2.90
N GLU A 31 7.95 3.20 3.92
CA GLU A 31 8.68 2.48 4.98
C GLU A 31 7.82 1.43 5.70
N PHE A 32 6.52 1.68 5.87
CA PHE A 32 5.63 0.80 6.66
C PHE A 32 5.44 -0.57 6.02
N PRO A 33 5.18 -0.68 4.70
CA PRO A 33 5.25 -1.95 3.99
C PRO A 33 6.55 -2.70 4.18
N HIS A 34 7.69 -2.01 4.24
CA HIS A 34 8.99 -2.66 4.42
C HIS A 34 9.23 -3.19 5.84
N LEU A 35 8.35 -2.90 6.81
CA LEU A 35 8.43 -3.47 8.16
C LEU A 35 8.00 -4.95 8.20
N PHE A 36 7.31 -5.45 7.17
CA PHE A 36 6.72 -6.78 7.15
C PHE A 36 7.45 -7.71 6.18
N SER A 37 7.69 -8.95 6.61
CA SER A 37 8.31 -9.99 5.76
C SER A 37 7.28 -10.80 4.97
N ASP A 38 6.06 -10.98 5.49
CA ASP A 38 4.96 -11.66 4.78
C ASP A 38 4.39 -10.75 3.68
N LEU A 39 4.32 -11.26 2.45
CA LEU A 39 3.85 -10.48 1.30
C LEU A 39 2.42 -9.96 1.47
N ARG A 40 1.54 -10.68 2.18
CA ARG A 40 0.16 -10.24 2.44
C ARG A 40 0.13 -9.10 3.44
N ASP A 41 0.98 -9.14 4.46
CA ASP A 41 1.12 -8.01 5.37
C ASP A 41 1.69 -6.78 4.64
N ARG A 42 2.61 -6.96 3.69
CA ARG A 42 3.13 -5.89 2.82
C ARG A 42 2.05 -5.30 1.91
N GLU A 43 1.20 -6.15 1.32
CA GLU A 43 0.06 -5.72 0.49
C GLU A 43 -0.89 -4.84 1.31
N ILE A 44 -1.38 -5.35 2.45
CA ILE A 44 -2.34 -4.63 3.30
C ILE A 44 -1.75 -3.34 3.85
N SER A 45 -0.52 -3.38 4.37
CA SER A 45 0.15 -2.17 4.85
C SER A 45 0.44 -1.17 3.73
N GLY A 46 0.66 -1.63 2.49
CA GLY A 46 0.76 -0.80 1.30
C GLY A 46 -0.50 0.01 1.06
N PHE A 47 -1.66 -0.66 1.01
CA PHE A 47 -2.96 0.00 0.84
C PHE A 47 -3.29 0.97 1.98
N ILE A 48 -3.06 0.57 3.23
CA ILE A 48 -3.27 1.44 4.40
C ILE A 48 -2.35 2.66 4.32
N SER A 49 -1.08 2.48 3.98
CA SER A 49 -0.13 3.58 3.88
C SER A 49 -0.53 4.55 2.76
N ALA A 50 -0.84 4.02 1.58
CA ALA A 50 -1.29 4.81 0.43
C ALA A 50 -2.55 5.63 0.74
N LEU A 51 -3.49 5.09 1.53
CA LEU A 51 -4.70 5.80 1.94
C LEU A 51 -4.39 7.11 2.69
N PHE A 52 -3.28 7.19 3.42
CA PHE A 52 -2.93 8.35 4.25
C PHE A 52 -1.73 9.17 3.72
N SER A 53 -1.09 8.74 2.62
CA SER A 53 0.12 9.35 2.05
C SER A 53 -0.08 10.71 1.37
N TYR A 54 -0.80 11.63 2.02
CA TYR A 54 -0.99 13.00 1.55
C TYR A 54 -0.81 14.01 2.68
N GLY A 55 0.26 14.80 2.60
CA GLY A 55 0.51 15.86 3.56
C GLY A 55 1.90 15.96 4.14
N ASN A 56 1.96 16.53 5.35
CA ASN A 56 3.21 16.61 6.11
C ASN A 56 3.60 15.21 6.57
N ILE A 57 4.83 14.81 6.25
CA ILE A 57 5.29 13.46 6.49
C ILE A 57 5.26 13.01 7.95
N THR A 58 5.64 13.89 8.88
CA THR A 58 5.62 13.54 10.31
C THR A 58 4.20 13.19 10.75
N ALA A 59 3.20 13.98 10.32
CA ALA A 59 1.81 13.70 10.60
C ALA A 59 1.31 12.40 9.94
N ILE A 60 1.76 12.08 8.72
CA ILE A 60 1.43 10.80 8.06
C ILE A 60 2.00 9.63 8.88
N LYS A 61 3.29 9.67 9.21
CA LYS A 61 3.98 8.62 9.97
C LYS A 61 3.35 8.41 11.34
N ASP A 62 3.04 9.47 12.06
CA ASP A 62 2.41 9.36 13.38
C ASP A 62 0.99 8.78 13.29
N HIS A 63 0.25 9.08 12.23
CA HIS A 63 -1.05 8.49 12.00
C HIS A 63 -0.94 6.99 11.66
N LEU A 64 -0.05 6.62 10.74
CA LEU A 64 0.18 5.23 10.35
C LEU A 64 0.69 4.38 11.52
N LYS A 65 1.60 4.88 12.35
CA LYS A 65 2.03 4.19 13.59
C LYS A 65 0.86 3.84 14.50
N ARG A 66 -0.14 4.72 14.62
CA ARG A 66 -1.34 4.45 15.44
C ARG A 66 -2.20 3.36 14.82
N ILE A 67 -2.41 3.39 13.50
CA ILE A 67 -3.16 2.36 12.79
C ILE A 67 -2.46 1.01 12.91
N PHE A 68 -1.16 0.94 12.65
CA PHE A 68 -0.42 -0.33 12.76
C PHE A 68 -0.26 -0.82 14.20
N ALA A 69 -0.25 0.07 15.20
CA ALA A 69 -0.33 -0.34 16.60
C ALA A 69 -1.67 -1.03 16.94
N ILE A 70 -2.77 -0.66 16.28
CA ILE A 70 -4.07 -1.34 16.41
C ILE A 70 -4.01 -2.72 15.74
N CYS A 71 -3.39 -2.82 14.56
CA CYS A 71 -3.24 -4.06 13.81
C CYS A 71 -2.26 -5.07 14.46
N GLY A 72 -1.34 -4.60 15.30
CA GLY A 72 -0.30 -5.43 15.88
C GLY A 72 0.73 -5.91 14.86
N ASN A 73 1.23 -7.13 15.04
CA ASN A 73 2.36 -7.66 14.25
C ASN A 73 1.99 -8.12 12.84
N SER A 74 0.69 -8.27 12.52
CA SER A 74 0.23 -8.72 11.21
C SER A 74 -1.11 -8.05 10.85
N PRO A 75 -1.07 -6.94 10.07
CA PRO A 75 -2.26 -6.31 9.53
C PRO A 75 -3.17 -7.26 8.76
N TYR A 76 -2.60 -8.20 8.02
CA TYR A 76 -3.36 -9.20 7.28
C TYR A 76 -4.16 -10.11 8.23
N ARG A 77 -3.52 -10.72 9.24
CA ARG A 77 -4.21 -11.59 10.20
C ARG A 77 -5.22 -10.83 11.04
N PHE A 78 -4.90 -9.60 11.41
CA PHE A 78 -5.83 -8.71 12.12
C PHE A 78 -7.11 -8.52 11.31
N LEU A 79 -7.01 -8.11 10.04
CA LEU A 79 -8.18 -7.91 9.19
C LEU A 79 -8.91 -9.23 8.88
N LEU A 80 -8.22 -10.36 8.79
CA LEU A 80 -8.87 -11.64 8.51
C LEU A 80 -9.70 -12.15 9.70
N ASN A 81 -9.18 -12.03 10.94
CA ASN A 81 -9.71 -12.75 12.09
C ASN A 81 -10.48 -11.87 13.09
N GLU A 82 -10.16 -10.58 13.21
CA GLU A 82 -10.71 -9.73 14.28
C GLU A 82 -12.09 -9.15 13.93
N ASP A 83 -12.86 -8.80 14.97
CA ASP A 83 -14.04 -7.95 14.84
C ASP A 83 -13.64 -6.48 14.85
N LEU A 84 -13.74 -5.83 13.70
CA LEU A 84 -13.38 -4.42 13.54
C LEU A 84 -14.23 -3.47 14.39
N LYS A 85 -15.42 -3.88 14.85
CA LYS A 85 -16.25 -3.03 15.73
C LYS A 85 -15.50 -2.63 17.01
N SER A 86 -14.60 -3.50 17.49
CA SER A 86 -13.78 -3.26 18.68
C SER A 86 -12.88 -2.02 18.56
N ILE A 87 -12.39 -1.72 17.36
CA ILE A 87 -11.41 -0.64 17.13
C ILE A 87 -12.04 0.71 16.79
N ARG A 88 -13.37 0.77 16.63
CA ARG A 88 -14.08 1.98 16.16
C ARG A 88 -13.78 3.22 17.00
N LYS A 89 -13.61 3.05 18.32
CA LYS A 89 -13.31 4.14 19.26
C LYS A 89 -11.84 4.58 19.24
N ASN A 90 -10.95 3.72 18.76
CA ASN A 90 -9.51 3.96 18.69
C ASN A 90 -9.11 4.72 17.42
N LEU A 91 -9.92 4.64 16.36
CA LEU A 91 -9.70 5.38 15.12
C LEU A 91 -9.79 6.90 15.36
N LYS A 92 -8.92 7.64 14.69
CA LYS A 92 -8.82 9.10 14.78
C LYS A 92 -8.93 9.69 13.40
N SER A 93 -9.42 10.92 13.30
CA SER A 93 -9.45 11.65 12.04
C SER A 93 -8.03 11.92 11.53
N TYR A 94 -7.88 11.96 10.21
CA TYR A 94 -6.69 12.45 9.54
C TYR A 94 -7.06 13.44 8.46
N ARG A 95 -6.76 14.73 8.68
CA ARG A 95 -7.10 15.82 7.77
C ARG A 95 -8.61 15.82 7.45
N PHE A 96 -8.99 15.46 6.23
CA PHE A 96 -10.38 15.38 5.79
C PHE A 96 -11.02 14.00 5.98
N GLN A 97 -10.25 12.95 6.29
CA GLN A 97 -10.76 11.62 6.60
C GLN A 97 -11.24 11.57 8.05
N LYS A 98 -12.49 11.14 8.23
CA LYS A 98 -13.11 10.89 9.53
C LYS A 98 -12.84 9.44 9.98
N PRO A 99 -12.97 9.12 11.28
CA PRO A 99 -12.78 7.76 11.78
C PRO A 99 -13.70 6.74 11.07
N GLU A 100 -14.89 7.16 10.67
CA GLU A 100 -15.85 6.34 9.93
C GLU A 100 -15.35 5.97 8.53
N ASP A 101 -14.62 6.87 7.87
CA ASP A 101 -14.05 6.63 6.53
C ASP A 101 -12.95 5.57 6.62
N THR A 102 -12.06 5.70 7.61
CA THR A 102 -11.03 4.69 7.89
C THR A 102 -11.65 3.35 8.26
N TYR A 103 -12.69 3.36 9.10
CA TYR A 103 -13.40 2.13 9.46
C TYR A 103 -14.01 1.44 8.23
N LEU A 104 -14.70 2.19 7.37
CA LEU A 104 -15.31 1.67 6.16
C LEU A 104 -14.27 1.08 5.21
N PHE A 105 -13.13 1.75 5.06
CA PHE A 105 -12.01 1.25 4.26
C PHE A 105 -11.48 -0.10 4.79
N LEU A 106 -11.16 -0.18 6.08
CA LEU A 106 -10.68 -1.42 6.70
C LEU A 106 -11.71 -2.54 6.62
N GLN A 107 -12.99 -2.22 6.81
CA GLN A 107 -14.10 -3.17 6.68
C GLN A 107 -14.23 -3.68 5.24
N THR A 108 -14.03 -2.82 4.25
CA THR A 108 -14.07 -3.20 2.83
C THR A 108 -12.96 -4.18 2.51
N ILE A 109 -11.72 -3.91 2.98
CA ILE A 109 -10.60 -4.84 2.83
C ILE A 109 -10.90 -6.17 3.52
N GLN A 110 -11.33 -6.15 4.79
CA GLN A 110 -11.67 -7.37 5.54
C GLN A 110 -12.70 -8.22 4.79
N ASN A 111 -13.77 -7.61 4.30
CA ASN A 111 -14.81 -8.31 3.55
C ASN A 111 -14.22 -8.97 2.31
N LYS A 112 -13.38 -8.25 1.55
CA LYS A 112 -12.73 -8.81 0.36
C LYS A 112 -11.78 -9.95 0.68
N LEU A 113 -10.91 -9.80 1.68
CA LEU A 113 -10.01 -10.87 2.12
C LEU A 113 -10.75 -12.15 2.53
N ARG A 114 -11.94 -12.02 3.12
CA ARG A 114 -12.77 -13.17 3.54
C ARG A 114 -13.52 -13.83 2.38
N THR A 115 -13.80 -13.11 1.30
CA THR A 115 -14.58 -13.62 0.15
C THR A 115 -13.74 -14.08 -1.02
N THR A 116 -12.52 -13.56 -1.15
CA THR A 116 -11.64 -13.86 -2.30
C THR A 116 -10.90 -15.18 -2.10
N GLU A 117 -10.89 -16.02 -3.14
CA GLU A 117 -10.06 -17.23 -3.17
C GLU A 117 -8.57 -16.87 -3.11
N GLY A 118 -7.83 -17.48 -2.18
CA GLY A 118 -6.42 -17.15 -1.94
C GLY A 118 -6.16 -16.04 -0.91
N HIS A 119 -7.21 -15.39 -0.40
CA HIS A 119 -7.14 -14.37 0.66
C HIS A 119 -6.12 -13.24 0.40
N GLY A 120 -5.96 -12.81 -0.86
CA GLY A 120 -5.19 -11.62 -1.25
C GLY A 120 -6.09 -10.56 -1.89
N LEU A 121 -5.57 -9.36 -2.12
CA LEU A 121 -6.25 -8.32 -2.89
C LEU A 121 -5.84 -8.30 -4.38
N GLU A 122 -4.73 -8.94 -4.74
CA GLU A 122 -4.18 -9.00 -6.10
C GLU A 122 -5.25 -9.30 -7.18
N SER A 123 -6.11 -10.30 -6.95
CA SER A 123 -7.12 -10.70 -7.93
C SER A 123 -8.17 -9.62 -8.22
N LEU A 124 -8.28 -8.58 -7.38
CA LEU A 124 -9.16 -7.43 -7.61
C LEU A 124 -8.60 -6.47 -8.67
N PHE A 125 -7.31 -6.59 -9.00
CA PHE A 125 -6.59 -5.75 -9.95
C PHE A 125 -6.23 -6.50 -11.24
N SER A 126 -6.78 -7.71 -11.43
CA SER A 126 -6.68 -8.43 -12.70
C SER A 126 -7.36 -7.66 -13.82
N LEU A 127 -6.76 -7.68 -14.99
CA LEU A 127 -7.34 -7.08 -16.19
C LEU A 127 -8.63 -7.81 -16.58
N PRO A 128 -9.68 -7.09 -17.01
CA PRO A 128 -10.90 -7.70 -17.52
C PRO A 128 -10.65 -8.54 -18.78
N GLU A 129 -9.69 -8.16 -19.63
CA GLU A 129 -9.35 -8.89 -20.87
C GLU A 129 -7.84 -9.08 -21.03
N GLU A 130 -7.43 -10.27 -21.51
CA GLU A 130 -6.04 -10.53 -21.90
C GLU A 130 -5.65 -9.63 -23.09
N GLY A 131 -4.60 -8.83 -22.91
CA GLY A 131 -4.08 -7.93 -23.95
C GLY A 131 -4.79 -6.59 -24.07
N GLU A 132 -5.68 -6.24 -23.13
CA GLU A 132 -6.35 -4.92 -23.06
C GLU A 132 -5.33 -3.76 -23.13
N PHE A 133 -4.19 -3.96 -22.47
CA PHE A 133 -3.02 -3.12 -22.65
C PHE A 133 -1.98 -3.85 -23.49
N GLN A 134 -1.48 -3.19 -24.54
CA GLN A 134 -0.38 -3.68 -25.38
C GLN A 134 0.96 -3.61 -24.64
N PHE A 135 1.10 -4.41 -23.58
CA PHE A 135 2.36 -4.53 -22.84
C PHE A 135 3.42 -5.16 -23.73
N SER A 136 4.62 -4.57 -23.75
CA SER A 136 5.74 -5.22 -24.42
C SER A 136 6.15 -6.48 -23.65
N SER A 137 6.84 -7.42 -24.30
CA SER A 137 7.33 -8.65 -23.66
C SER A 137 8.27 -8.41 -22.47
N ARG A 138 8.71 -7.17 -22.24
CA ARG A 138 9.51 -6.74 -21.08
C ARG A 138 8.65 -6.25 -19.91
N ASP A 139 7.46 -5.74 -20.19
CA ASP A 139 6.53 -5.21 -19.19
C ASP A 139 5.71 -6.33 -18.53
N GLN A 140 5.73 -7.54 -19.11
CA GLN A 140 5.08 -8.75 -18.58
C GLN A 140 5.87 -9.47 -17.46
N LYS A 141 7.04 -8.97 -17.05
CA LYS A 141 7.75 -9.54 -15.90
C LYS A 141 7.12 -9.00 -14.61
N SER A 142 6.25 -9.81 -14.02
CA SER A 142 5.65 -9.58 -12.70
C SER A 142 6.71 -9.32 -11.61
N PHE A 143 6.35 -8.44 -10.68
CA PHE A 143 7.04 -8.22 -9.40
C PHE A 143 6.92 -9.44 -8.48
#